data_AF-A0A9D5HRH5-F1
#
_entry.id   AF-A0A9D5HRH5-F1
#
_cell.length_a   1.000
_cell.length_b   1.000
_cell.length_c   1.000
_cell.angle_alpha   90.00
_cell.angle_beta   90.00
_cell.angle_gamma   90.00
#
_symmetry.space_group_name_H-M   'P 1'
#
loop_
_entity.id
_entity.type
_entity.pdbx_description
1 polymer ?
#
loop_
_entity_poly.entity_id
_entity_poly.type
_entity_poly.pdbx_seq_one_letter_code
_entity_poly.pdbx_strand_id
1 'polypeptide(L)'
;MDTVVLYPSMGIGHLAPMIELAKLLTSHGLSVSVIVLPPVSPFSTASSVDNFISGVSSSHPSISFHHLPSFPVSSPPTSSKPAVLRIFTFLRAANPHFRDLLRSLS
;
A
#
# COMPACT_ATOMS: atom_id res chain seq x y z
N MET A 1 -22.90 0.87 1.62
CA MET A 1 -21.95 -0.25 1.44
C MET A 1 -20.79 0.06 2.35
N ASP A 2 -20.43 -0.86 3.24
CA ASP A 2 -19.26 -0.66 4.09
C ASP A 2 -18.00 -0.87 3.25
N THR A 3 -17.10 0.10 3.28
CA THR A 3 -15.83 0.06 2.57
C THR A 3 -14.72 -0.29 3.54
N VAL A 4 -13.98 -1.37 3.23
CA VAL A 4 -12.76 -1.73 3.97
C VAL A 4 -11.56 -1.13 3.26
N VAL A 5 -10.77 -0.35 3.99
CA VAL A 5 -9.49 0.18 3.49
C VAL A 5 -8.34 -0.61 4.08
N LEU A 6 -7.57 -1.25 3.20
CA LEU A 6 -6.40 -2.04 3.55
C LEU A 6 -5.14 -1.21 3.34
N TYR A 7 -4.34 -1.05 4.40
CA TYR A 7 -3.10 -0.27 4.38
C TYR A 7 -1.87 -1.18 4.62
N PRO A 8 -1.38 -1.89 3.58
CA PRO A 8 -0.20 -2.75 3.68
C PRO A 8 1.06 -1.96 4.06
N SER A 9 1.94 -2.64 4.80
CA SER A 9 3.34 -2.22 4.92
C SER A 9 4.08 -2.39 3.58
N MET A 10 5.30 -1.87 3.51
CA MET A 10 6.08 -1.77 2.27
C MET A 10 6.67 -3.12 1.83
N GLY A 11 6.63 -3.39 0.52
CA GLY A 11 7.20 -4.58 -0.12
C GLY A 11 6.16 -5.63 -0.51
N ILE A 12 6.47 -6.43 -1.53
CA ILE A 12 5.54 -7.45 -2.08
C ILE A 12 5.15 -8.49 -1.03
N GLY A 13 6.05 -8.83 -0.11
CA GLY A 13 5.77 -9.76 0.99
C GLY A 13 4.67 -9.29 1.96
N HIS A 14 4.39 -7.98 2.02
CA HIS A 14 3.25 -7.42 2.76
C HIS A 14 2.05 -7.16 1.87
N LEU A 15 2.26 -6.74 0.62
CA LEU A 15 1.17 -6.45 -0.32
C LEU A 15 0.41 -7.72 -0.70
N ALA A 16 1.09 -8.83 -1.04
CA ALA A 16 0.44 -10.03 -1.52
C ALA A 16 -0.56 -10.65 -0.50
N PRO A 17 -0.21 -10.83 0.79
CA PRO A 17 -1.18 -11.27 1.79
C PRO A 17 -2.38 -10.33 1.94
N MET A 18 -2.17 -9.01 1.83
CA MET A 18 -3.27 -8.04 1.89
C MET A 18 -4.18 -8.13 0.67
N ILE A 19 -3.67 -8.56 -0.49
CA ILE A 19 -4.51 -8.87 -1.64
C ILE A 19 -5.32 -10.15 -1.43
N GLU A 20 -4.75 -11.20 -0.85
CA GLU A 20 -5.54 -12.40 -0.54
C GLU A 20 -6.65 -12.09 0.49
N LEU A 21 -6.36 -11.25 1.48
CA LEU A 21 -7.38 -10.72 2.38
C LEU A 21 -8.43 -9.88 1.63
N ALA A 22 -8.01 -9.02 0.70
CA ALA A 22 -8.94 -8.22 -0.12
C ALA A 22 -9.89 -9.11 -0.92
N LYS A 23 -9.37 -10.15 -1.59
CA LYS A 23 -10.17 -11.12 -2.34
C LYS A 23 -11.21 -11.78 -1.46
N LEU A 24 -10.81 -12.24 -0.27
CA LEU A 24 -11.72 -12.85 0.69
C LEU A 24 -12.82 -11.86 1.14
N LEU A 25 -12.46 -10.63 1.48
CA LEU A 25 -13.44 -9.61 1.88
C LEU A 25 -14.41 -9.29 0.73
N THR A 26 -13.91 -9.20 -0.51
CA THR A 26 -14.77 -8.98 -1.68
C THR A 26 -15.69 -10.17 -1.96
N SER A 27 -15.28 -11.41 -1.70
CA SER A 27 -16.16 -12.58 -1.86
C SER A 27 -17.29 -12.61 -0.82
N HIS A 28 -17.14 -11.87 0.28
CA HIS A 28 -18.19 -11.62 1.28
C HIS A 28 -19.04 -10.36 0.96
N GLY A 29 -18.90 -9.77 -0.22
CA GLY A 29 -19.72 -8.64 -0.67
C GLY A 29 -19.30 -7.26 -0.14
N LEU A 30 -18.10 -7.16 0.44
CA LEU A 30 -17.55 -5.88 0.90
C LEU A 30 -16.87 -5.12 -0.25
N SER A 31 -16.96 -3.79 -0.23
CA SER A 31 -16.12 -2.95 -1.08
C SER A 31 -14.73 -2.84 -0.46
N VAL A 32 -13.68 -3.10 -1.23
CA VAL A 32 -12.30 -3.09 -0.71
C VAL A 32 -11.43 -2.13 -1.51
N SER A 33 -10.75 -1.24 -0.80
CA SER A 33 -9.72 -0.36 -1.34
C SER A 33 -8.36 -0.71 -0.71
N VAL A 34 -7.35 -0.93 -1.53
CA VAL A 34 -5.98 -1.21 -1.11
C VAL A 34 -5.12 0.03 -1.36
N ILE A 35 -4.47 0.50 -0.31
CA ILE A 35 -3.56 1.65 -0.39
C ILE A 35 -2.19 1.17 -0.81
N VAL A 36 -1.62 1.83 -1.81
CA VAL A 36 -0.31 1.51 -2.37
C VAL A 36 0.67 2.59 -1.94
N LEU A 37 1.66 2.18 -1.14
CA LEU A 37 2.76 3.05 -0.73
C LEU A 37 3.68 3.36 -1.92
N PRO A 38 4.29 4.56 -1.98
CA PRO A 38 5.26 4.84 -3.01
C PRO A 38 6.49 3.92 -2.82
N PRO A 39 7.13 3.50 -3.93
CA PRO A 39 8.23 2.54 -3.87
C PRO A 39 9.46 3.16 -3.19
N VAL A 40 10.13 2.39 -2.32
CA VAL A 40 11.36 2.82 -1.64
C VAL A 40 12.40 1.73 -1.65
N SER A 41 13.59 2.05 -2.17
CA SER A 41 14.74 1.14 -2.15
C SER A 41 15.28 0.93 -0.71
N PRO A 42 15.66 -0.30 -0.31
CA PRO A 42 15.70 -1.53 -1.12
C PRO A 42 14.43 -2.41 -1.00
N PHE A 43 13.34 -1.88 -0.44
CA PHE A 43 12.16 -2.68 -0.08
C PHE A 43 11.23 -2.97 -1.26
N SER A 44 11.17 -2.06 -2.22
CA SER A 44 10.37 -2.23 -3.44
C SER A 44 10.91 -1.37 -4.59
N THR A 45 10.57 -1.77 -5.81
CA THR A 45 10.73 -0.97 -7.02
C THR A 45 9.36 -0.61 -7.58
N ALA A 46 9.25 0.52 -8.29
CA ALA A 46 8.01 0.92 -8.96
C ALA A 46 7.49 -0.19 -9.87
N SER A 47 8.36 -0.70 -10.76
CA SER A 47 8.01 -1.75 -11.72
C SER A 47 7.49 -3.03 -11.08
N SER A 48 8.05 -3.45 -9.93
CA SER A 48 7.57 -4.67 -9.26
C SER A 48 6.19 -4.49 -8.65
N VAL A 49 5.90 -3.33 -8.06
CA VAL A 49 4.61 -3.03 -7.43
C VAL A 49 3.53 -2.84 -8.49
N ASP A 50 3.81 -2.07 -9.53
CA ASP A 50 2.85 -1.76 -10.59
C ASP A 50 2.49 -3.01 -11.41
N ASN A 51 3.47 -3.86 -11.75
CA ASN A 51 3.21 -5.13 -12.44
C ASN A 51 2.32 -6.06 -11.60
N PHE A 52 2.58 -6.14 -10.29
CA PHE A 52 1.77 -6.95 -9.39
C PHE A 52 0.32 -6.44 -9.31
N ILE A 53 0.15 -5.12 -9.13
CA ILE A 53 -1.19 -4.49 -9.07
C ILE A 53 -1.94 -4.66 -10.39
N SER A 54 -1.26 -4.51 -11.53
CA SER A 54 -1.86 -4.70 -12.86
C SER A 54 -2.39 -6.14 -13.06
N GLY A 55 -1.61 -7.14 -12.64
CA GLY A 55 -2.04 -8.55 -12.66
C GLY A 55 -3.25 -8.82 -11.75
N VAL A 56 -3.29 -8.20 -10.57
CA VAL A 56 -4.43 -8.35 -9.66
C VAL A 56 -5.65 -7.61 -10.20
N SER A 57 -5.50 -6.38 -10.69
CA SER A 57 -6.60 -5.57 -11.21
C SER A 57 -7.27 -6.20 -12.42
N SER A 58 -6.51 -6.89 -13.29
CA SER A 58 -7.06 -7.61 -14.43
C SER A 58 -7.85 -8.86 -14.04
N SER A 59 -7.49 -9.52 -12.94
CA SER A 59 -8.14 -10.76 -12.47
C SER A 59 -9.23 -10.51 -11.42
N HIS A 60 -9.18 -9.39 -10.69
CA HIS A 60 -10.06 -9.04 -9.57
C HIS A 60 -10.47 -7.56 -9.63
N PRO A 61 -11.29 -7.15 -10.62
CA PRO A 61 -11.64 -5.75 -10.84
C PRO A 61 -12.51 -5.13 -9.73
N SER A 62 -13.02 -5.93 -8.80
CA SER A 62 -13.75 -5.45 -7.61
C SER A 62 -12.85 -4.83 -6.55
N ILE A 63 -11.53 -5.04 -6.62
CA ILE A 63 -10.55 -4.47 -5.70
C ILE A 63 -10.06 -3.14 -6.27
N SER A 64 -10.26 -2.05 -5.53
CA SER A 64 -9.74 -0.73 -5.91
C SER A 64 -8.34 -0.51 -5.35
N PHE A 65 -7.46 0.12 -6.13
CA PHE A 65 -6.10 0.45 -5.72
C PHE A 65 -5.90 1.97 -5.72
N HIS A 66 -5.34 2.49 -4.63
CA HIS A 66 -5.09 3.92 -4.49
C HIS A 66 -3.64 4.19 -4.10
N HIS A 67 -2.90 4.85 -4.99
CA HIS A 67 -1.50 5.17 -4.77
C HIS A 67 -1.36 6.44 -3.93
N LEU A 68 -0.59 6.37 -2.85
CA LEU A 68 -0.18 7.58 -2.15
C LEU A 68 0.82 8.38 -2.98
N PRO A 69 0.80 9.72 -2.89
CA PRO A 69 1.78 10.56 -3.57
C PRO A 69 3.20 10.23 -3.08
N SER A 70 4.18 10.47 -3.94
CA SER A 70 5.59 10.43 -3.54
C SER A 70 5.88 11.60 -2.57
N PHE A 71 6.66 11.34 -1.52
CA PHE A 71 7.04 12.35 -0.54
C PHE A 71 8.50 12.15 -0.09
N PRO A 72 9.19 13.24 0.27
CA PRO A 72 10.58 13.16 0.73
C PRO A 72 10.65 12.43 2.07
N VAL A 73 11.40 11.33 2.10
CA VAL A 73 11.68 10.60 3.33
C VAL A 73 12.97 11.18 3.92
N SER A 74 12.87 11.84 5.08
CA SER A 74 14.01 12.54 5.72
C SER A 74 15.17 11.62 6.14
N SER A 75 15.08 10.31 5.95
CA SER A 75 16.18 9.37 6.23
C SER A 75 16.76 8.82 4.92
N PRO A 76 18.03 9.12 4.59
CA PRO A 76 18.67 8.54 3.42
C PRO A 76 18.73 7.00 3.53
N PRO A 77 18.73 6.28 2.39
CA PRO A 77 18.73 4.81 2.34
C PRO A 77 19.97 4.16 3.01
N THR A 78 20.95 4.97 3.40
CA THR A 78 22.22 4.61 4.07
C THR A 78 22.19 4.77 5.59
N SER A 79 21.04 5.05 6.22
CA SER A 79 20.98 5.11 7.69
C SER A 79 21.34 3.75 8.30
N SER A 80 22.22 3.71 9.30
CA SER A 80 22.58 2.51 10.09
C SER A 80 21.43 1.90 10.91
N LYS A 81 20.22 2.46 10.77
CA LYS A 81 19.02 2.00 11.49
C LYS A 81 18.55 0.64 10.95
N PRO A 82 18.10 -0.27 11.82
CA PRO A 82 17.44 -1.51 11.43
C PRO A 82 16.31 -1.27 10.43
N ALA A 83 16.15 -2.20 9.48
CA ALA A 83 15.14 -2.15 8.42
C ALA A 83 13.72 -1.87 8.94
N VAL A 84 13.33 -2.53 10.05
CA VAL A 84 12.02 -2.37 10.68
C VAL A 84 11.77 -0.92 11.16
N LEU A 85 12.78 -0.25 11.72
CA LEU A 85 12.64 1.14 12.17
C LEU A 85 12.53 2.10 10.98
N ARG A 86 13.19 1.79 9.86
CA ARG A 86 13.06 2.55 8.62
C ARG A 86 11.64 2.43 8.05
N ILE A 87 11.07 1.23 8.04
CA ILE A 87 9.68 0.99 7.62
C ILE A 87 8.71 1.79 8.49
N PHE A 88 8.81 1.71 9.82
CA PHE A 88 7.94 2.48 10.70
C PHE A 88 8.10 3.99 10.54
N THR A 89 9.32 4.48 10.33
CA THR A 89 9.57 5.91 10.08
C THR A 89 8.85 6.36 8.81
N PHE A 90 8.96 5.56 7.75
CA PHE A 90 8.31 5.83 6.48
C PHE A 90 6.77 5.79 6.59
N LEU A 91 6.20 4.77 7.22
CA LEU A 91 4.74 4.67 7.43
C LEU A 91 4.20 5.85 8.24
N ARG A 92 4.92 6.30 9.27
CA ARG A 92 4.53 7.50 10.02
C ARG A 92 4.58 8.76 9.16
N ALA A 93 5.57 8.89 8.29
CA ALA A 93 5.67 10.00 7.35
C ALA A 93 4.56 9.95 6.28
N ALA A 94 4.07 8.76 5.91
CA ALA A 94 2.96 8.58 4.98
C ALA A 94 1.58 8.90 5.58
N ASN A 95 1.43 8.88 6.91
CA ASN A 95 0.14 9.03 7.58
C ASN A 95 -0.66 10.30 7.19
N PRO A 96 -0.07 11.50 7.03
CA PRO A 96 -0.81 12.68 6.57
C PRO A 96 -1.44 12.44 5.18
N HIS A 97 -0.68 11.91 4.24
CA HIS A 97 -1.17 11.57 2.90
C HIS A 97 -2.25 10.50 2.93
N PHE A 98 -2.08 9.49 3.79
CA PHE A 98 -3.11 8.46 3.99
C PHE A 98 -4.41 9.07 4.55
N ARG A 99 -4.32 9.98 5.52
CA ARG A 99 -5.50 10.68 6.07
C ARG A 99 -6.21 11.53 5.03
N ASP A 100 -5.46 12.25 4.20
CA ASP A 100 -6.04 13.06 3.12
C ASP A 100 -6.72 12.18 2.07
N LEU A 101 -6.11 11.04 1.75
CA LEU A 101 -6.72 10.04 0.88
C LEU A 101 -8.02 9.49 1.49
N LEU A 102 -8.03 9.09 2.76
CA LEU A 102 -9.24 8.61 3.43
C LEU A 102 -10.38 9.63 3.37
N ARG A 103 -10.09 10.93 3.53
CA ARG A 103 -11.08 12.01 3.40
C ARG A 103 -11.59 12.19 1.97
N SER A 104 -10.81 11.79 0.97
CA SER A 104 -11.25 11.82 -0.43
C SER A 104 -12.13 10.64 -0.81
N LEU A 105 -12.13 9.57 -0.01
CA LEU A 105 -12.95 8.37 -0.21
C LEU A 105 -14.29 8.41 0.54
N SER A 106 -14.52 9.41 1.39
CA SER A 106 -15.72 9.60 2.20
C SER A 106 -16.75 10.49 1.53
#